data_AF-A6US93-F1
#
_entry.id   AF-A6US93-F1
#
_cell.length_a   1.000
_cell.length_b   1.000
_cell.length_c   1.000
_cell.angle_alpha   90.00
_cell.angle_beta   90.00
_cell.angle_gamma   90.00
#
_symmetry.space_group_name_H-M   'P 1'
#
loop_
_entity.id
_entity.type
_entity.pdbx_description
1 polymer ?
#
loop_
_entity_poly.entity_id
_entity_poly.type
_entity_poly.pdbx_seq_one_letter_code
_entity_poly.pdbx_strand_id
1 'polypeptide(L)'
;MKIWIRGGTSDAEKISKEIKRNFKNVFLIVTTTTELGGEIAKSYADYVISEKMTRENLKKMLVENEISIFLDATHPFSVNASETGINVSKELNIPYIRYERPVETFENAYYVDSFEKASKLALSISKKNIFYMAGIKNLESISKLIPLERLIVRILPVSIIDALKIVPSKNIVAMQGVFSKELNYNLIKDYNCDVIITKDSGKTGGIYEKVSGALLAGAIPIIVNRPKIDYPLKFEKVEDLINYLKKFN
;
A
#
# COMPACT_ATOMS: atom_id res chain seq x y z
N MET A 1 -7.83 18.77 -20.66
CA MET A 1 -6.61 18.24 -20.00
C MET A 1 -6.77 16.75 -19.75
N LYS A 2 -5.72 15.94 -19.93
CA LYS A 2 -5.76 14.50 -19.62
C LYS A 2 -4.86 14.22 -18.42
N ILE A 3 -5.43 13.69 -17.34
CA ILE A 3 -4.67 13.30 -16.14
C ILE A 3 -4.66 11.79 -16.07
N TRP A 4 -3.47 11.21 -15.93
CA TRP A 4 -3.31 9.80 -15.64
C TRP A 4 -3.06 9.60 -14.16
N ILE A 5 -3.91 8.83 -13.49
CA ILE A 5 -3.76 8.42 -12.10
C ILE A 5 -3.30 6.95 -12.03
N ARG A 6 -2.09 6.72 -11.52
CA ARG A 6 -1.64 5.36 -11.21
C ARG A 6 -2.23 4.95 -9.86
N GLY A 7 -3.15 4.00 -9.88
CA GLY A 7 -4.04 3.68 -8.77
C GLY A 7 -4.03 2.21 -8.34
N GLY A 8 -5.22 1.70 -8.00
CA GLY A 8 -5.41 0.45 -7.26
C GLY A 8 -5.47 0.63 -5.73
N THR A 9 -5.68 1.87 -5.28
CA THR A 9 -5.84 2.24 -3.87
C THR A 9 -7.13 3.02 -3.68
N SER A 10 -7.67 3.01 -2.46
CA SER A 10 -8.80 3.89 -2.10
C SER A 10 -8.46 5.38 -2.20
N ASP A 11 -7.17 5.74 -2.11
CA ASP A 11 -6.72 7.11 -2.34
C ASP A 11 -6.93 7.53 -3.80
N ALA A 12 -6.59 6.65 -4.76
CA ALA A 12 -6.80 6.91 -6.18
C ALA A 12 -8.28 7.14 -6.51
N GLU A 13 -9.18 6.35 -5.91
CA GLU A 13 -10.62 6.54 -6.03
C GLU A 13 -11.07 7.90 -5.47
N LYS A 14 -10.65 8.24 -4.24
CA LYS A 14 -10.98 9.53 -3.60
C LYS A 14 -10.52 10.71 -4.45
N ILE A 15 -9.27 10.68 -4.93
CA ILE A 15 -8.68 11.72 -5.76
C ILE A 15 -9.42 11.86 -7.09
N SER A 16 -9.73 10.75 -7.75
CA SER A 16 -10.46 10.76 -9.02
C SER A 16 -11.84 11.41 -8.88
N LYS A 17 -12.57 11.06 -7.81
CA LYS A 17 -13.88 11.67 -7.49
C LYS A 17 -13.77 13.17 -7.22
N GLU A 18 -12.76 13.61 -6.47
CA GLU A 18 -12.54 15.04 -6.20
C GLU A 18 -12.14 15.81 -7.46
N ILE A 19 -11.34 15.23 -8.36
CA ILE A 19 -11.03 15.85 -9.66
C ILE A 19 -12.31 15.99 -10.50
N LYS A 20 -13.13 14.94 -10.63
CA LYS A 20 -14.39 15.02 -11.38
C LYS A 20 -15.38 16.04 -10.83
N ARG A 21 -15.37 16.27 -9.50
CA ARG A 21 -16.20 17.31 -8.85
C ARG A 21 -15.72 18.73 -9.13
N ASN A 22 -14.40 18.94 -9.17
CA ASN A 22 -13.81 20.28 -9.27
C ASN A 22 -13.51 20.71 -10.72
N PHE A 23 -13.43 19.79 -11.68
CA PHE A 23 -13.02 20.07 -13.05
C PHE A 23 -13.98 19.45 -14.07
N LYS A 24 -14.56 20.29 -14.95
CA LYS A 24 -15.53 19.82 -15.98
C LYS A 24 -14.86 19.24 -17.23
N ASN A 25 -13.66 19.71 -17.59
CA ASN A 25 -12.97 19.39 -18.84
C ASN A 25 -11.69 18.54 -18.62
N VAL A 26 -11.76 17.58 -17.71
CA VAL A 26 -10.68 16.64 -17.40
C VAL A 26 -11.08 15.22 -17.77
N PHE A 27 -10.23 14.61 -18.61
CA PHE A 27 -10.30 13.18 -18.91
C PHE A 27 -9.32 12.43 -18.00
N LEU A 28 -9.84 11.48 -17.23
CA LEU A 28 -9.14 10.69 -16.25
C LEU A 28 -8.86 9.29 -16.78
N ILE A 29 -7.57 8.96 -16.85
CA ILE A 29 -7.09 7.61 -17.09
C ILE A 29 -6.64 7.02 -15.76
N VAL A 30 -7.12 5.84 -15.40
CA VAL A 30 -6.70 5.14 -14.17
C VAL A 30 -6.06 3.81 -14.52
N THR A 31 -4.88 3.54 -13.95
CA THR A 31 -4.24 2.22 -14.06
C THR A 31 -4.30 1.45 -12.75
N THR A 32 -4.61 0.16 -12.83
CA THR A 32 -4.52 -0.76 -11.70
C THR A 32 -3.73 -2.01 -12.09
N THR A 33 -3.20 -2.73 -11.10
CA THR A 33 -2.40 -3.94 -11.35
C THR A 33 -3.23 -5.24 -11.34
N THR A 34 -4.55 -5.14 -11.18
CA THR A 34 -5.45 -6.30 -11.01
C THR A 34 -6.76 -6.05 -11.73
N GLU A 35 -7.32 -7.09 -12.33
CA GLU A 35 -8.62 -7.03 -13.00
C GLU A 35 -9.74 -6.48 -12.09
N LEU A 36 -9.85 -6.99 -10.85
CA LEU A 36 -10.81 -6.50 -9.86
C LEU A 36 -10.66 -4.99 -9.58
N GLY A 37 -9.41 -4.53 -9.39
CA GLY A 37 -9.12 -3.11 -9.23
C GLY A 37 -9.58 -2.27 -10.42
N GLY A 38 -9.45 -2.83 -11.63
CA GLY A 38 -9.94 -2.23 -12.87
C GLY A 38 -11.45 -2.08 -12.92
N GLU A 39 -12.20 -3.13 -12.57
CA GLU A 39 -13.66 -3.08 -12.52
C GLU A 39 -14.14 -1.99 -11.54
N ILE A 40 -13.51 -1.89 -10.37
CA ILE A 40 -13.81 -0.82 -9.40
C ILE A 40 -13.48 0.56 -9.99
N ALA A 41 -12.37 0.69 -10.73
CA ALA A 41 -11.93 1.94 -11.33
C ALA A 41 -12.86 2.50 -12.40
N LYS A 42 -13.65 1.66 -13.09
CA LYS A 42 -14.63 2.12 -14.08
C LYS A 42 -15.70 3.04 -13.48
N SER A 43 -15.94 2.97 -12.18
CA SER A 43 -16.91 3.82 -11.49
C SER A 43 -16.44 5.27 -11.27
N TYR A 44 -15.14 5.56 -11.47
CA TYR A 44 -14.56 6.88 -11.18
C TYR A 44 -13.53 7.38 -12.22
N ALA A 45 -13.31 6.65 -13.30
CA ALA A 45 -12.39 7.00 -14.39
C ALA A 45 -13.13 7.03 -15.74
N ASP A 46 -12.62 7.80 -16.71
CA ASP A 46 -13.15 7.76 -18.09
C ASP A 46 -12.55 6.60 -18.89
N TYR A 47 -11.31 6.24 -18.57
CA TYR A 47 -10.61 5.10 -19.16
C TYR A 47 -9.80 4.34 -18.12
N VAL A 48 -9.83 3.01 -18.20
CA VAL A 48 -9.17 2.13 -17.23
C VAL A 48 -8.20 1.19 -17.94
N ILE A 49 -7.00 1.07 -17.38
CA ILE A 49 -5.97 0.15 -17.82
C ILE A 49 -5.67 -0.83 -16.67
N SER A 50 -5.86 -2.12 -16.89
CA SER A 50 -5.73 -3.15 -15.85
C SER A 50 -4.52 -4.06 -16.09
N GLU A 51 -3.35 -3.45 -16.24
CA GLU A 51 -2.11 -4.18 -16.52
C GLU A 51 -0.94 -3.65 -15.68
N LYS A 52 0.03 -4.54 -15.44
CA LYS A 52 1.29 -4.15 -14.82
C LYS A 52 2.14 -3.41 -15.85
N MET A 53 2.31 -2.11 -15.64
CA MET A 53 3.07 -1.26 -16.55
C MET A 53 4.58 -1.49 -16.44
N THR A 54 5.24 -1.80 -17.56
CA THR A 54 6.69 -1.69 -17.70
C THR A 54 7.09 -0.23 -17.94
N ARG A 55 8.39 0.08 -17.89
CA ARG A 55 8.89 1.43 -18.19
C ARG A 55 8.57 1.84 -19.63
N GLU A 56 8.77 0.91 -20.56
CA GLU A 56 8.56 1.07 -22.00
C GLU A 56 7.08 1.28 -22.30
N ASN A 57 6.19 0.45 -21.74
CA ASN A 57 4.75 0.59 -21.93
C ASN A 57 4.25 1.88 -21.29
N LEU A 58 4.73 2.23 -20.09
CA LEU A 58 4.36 3.50 -19.45
C LEU A 58 4.73 4.67 -20.35
N LYS A 59 5.97 4.71 -20.85
CA LYS A 59 6.43 5.78 -21.73
C LYS A 59 5.58 5.89 -22.99
N LYS A 60 5.35 4.76 -23.67
CA LYS A 60 4.52 4.67 -24.87
C LYS A 60 3.12 5.22 -24.62
N MET A 61 2.46 4.73 -23.57
CA MET A 61 1.07 5.08 -23.30
C MET A 61 0.91 6.53 -22.82
N LEU A 62 1.87 7.08 -22.06
CA LEU A 62 1.83 8.50 -21.67
C LEU A 62 1.86 9.42 -22.91
N VAL A 63 2.64 9.05 -23.94
CA VAL A 63 2.72 9.79 -25.21
C VAL A 63 1.46 9.58 -26.05
N GLU A 64 1.06 8.33 -26.31
CA GLU A 64 -0.09 8.00 -27.15
C GLU A 64 -1.40 8.56 -26.61
N ASN A 65 -1.54 8.64 -25.28
CA ASN A 65 -2.72 9.24 -24.65
C ASN A 65 -2.59 10.75 -24.44
N GLU A 66 -1.46 11.39 -24.82
CA GLU A 66 -1.22 12.83 -24.68
C GLU A 66 -1.42 13.32 -23.23
N ILE A 67 -0.80 12.63 -22.29
CA ILE A 67 -0.98 12.91 -20.86
C ILE A 67 -0.36 14.24 -20.49
N SER A 68 -1.16 15.08 -19.83
CA SER A 68 -0.72 16.40 -19.36
C SER A 68 -0.15 16.35 -17.95
N ILE A 69 -0.64 15.43 -17.10
CA ILE A 69 -0.19 15.27 -15.70
C ILE A 69 -0.21 13.79 -15.34
N PHE A 70 0.87 13.32 -14.72
CA PHE A 70 0.96 11.97 -14.18
C PHE A 70 0.89 12.01 -12.65
N LEU A 71 -0.17 11.43 -12.10
CA LEU A 71 -0.50 11.43 -10.67
C LEU A 71 -0.28 10.03 -10.09
N ASP A 72 0.65 9.90 -9.17
CA ASP A 72 0.96 8.65 -8.49
C ASP A 72 0.21 8.54 -7.16
N ALA A 73 -0.85 7.74 -7.13
CA ALA A 73 -1.63 7.41 -5.94
C ALA A 73 -1.41 5.94 -5.49
N THR A 74 -0.27 5.34 -5.86
CA THR A 74 0.03 3.95 -5.47
C THR A 74 0.35 3.80 -3.99
N HIS A 75 0.31 2.55 -3.49
CA HIS A 75 0.65 2.26 -2.10
C HIS A 75 2.08 2.76 -1.76
N PRO A 76 2.34 3.34 -0.56
CA PRO A 76 3.67 3.84 -0.17
C PRO A 76 4.84 2.85 -0.23
N PHE A 77 4.57 1.56 -0.45
CA PHE A 77 5.60 0.51 -0.53
C PHE A 77 5.87 0.08 -1.99
N SER A 78 5.25 0.77 -2.96
CA SER A 78 5.41 0.54 -4.40
C SER A 78 6.60 1.35 -4.95
N VAL A 79 7.79 1.08 -4.43
CA VAL A 79 9.05 1.80 -4.74
C VAL A 79 9.35 1.80 -6.23
N ASN A 80 9.53 0.61 -6.82
CA ASN A 80 9.92 0.48 -8.24
C ASN A 80 8.92 1.17 -9.17
N ALA A 81 7.64 1.11 -8.83
CA ALA A 81 6.62 1.79 -9.60
C ALA A 81 6.84 3.32 -9.50
N SER A 82 6.98 3.86 -8.29
CA SER A 82 7.23 5.30 -8.06
C SER A 82 8.45 5.79 -8.83
N GLU A 83 9.59 5.11 -8.68
CA GLU A 83 10.84 5.44 -9.37
C GLU A 83 10.70 5.40 -10.89
N THR A 84 10.05 4.35 -11.43
CA THR A 84 9.76 4.25 -12.87
C THR A 84 8.94 5.43 -13.33
N GLY A 85 7.91 5.80 -12.56
CA GLY A 85 7.05 6.94 -12.86
C GLY A 85 7.80 8.27 -12.88
N ILE A 86 8.61 8.54 -11.86
CA ILE A 86 9.43 9.74 -11.77
C ILE A 86 10.37 9.84 -12.98
N ASN A 87 11.08 8.75 -13.30
CA ASN A 87 12.06 8.73 -14.38
C ASN A 87 11.41 8.94 -15.77
N VAL A 88 10.30 8.25 -16.05
CA VAL A 88 9.59 8.39 -17.34
C VAL A 88 8.96 9.77 -17.47
N SER A 89 8.33 10.28 -16.42
CA SER A 89 7.76 11.64 -16.42
C SER A 89 8.83 12.71 -16.65
N LYS A 90 10.00 12.57 -16.02
CA LYS A 90 11.14 13.46 -16.25
C LYS A 90 11.62 13.42 -17.69
N GLU A 91 11.75 12.23 -18.27
CA GLU A 91 12.17 12.05 -19.68
C GLU A 91 11.19 12.68 -20.67
N LEU A 92 9.88 12.56 -20.40
CA LEU A 92 8.82 13.09 -21.26
C LEU A 92 8.43 14.55 -20.95
N ASN A 93 9.07 15.17 -19.96
CA ASN A 93 8.69 16.50 -19.46
C ASN A 93 7.21 16.60 -19.04
N ILE A 94 6.67 15.53 -18.47
CA ILE A 94 5.30 15.49 -17.93
C ILE A 94 5.36 15.74 -16.41
N PRO A 95 4.60 16.69 -15.87
CA PRO A 95 4.48 16.88 -14.42
C PRO A 95 4.13 15.59 -13.69
N TYR A 96 5.03 15.17 -12.80
CA TYR A 96 4.82 14.05 -11.88
C TYR A 96 4.36 14.58 -10.53
N ILE A 97 3.23 14.07 -10.04
CA ILE A 97 2.66 14.45 -8.75
C ILE A 97 2.44 13.21 -7.91
N ARG A 98 3.06 13.15 -6.73
CA ARG A 98 2.81 12.11 -5.73
C ARG A 98 1.69 12.55 -4.82
N TYR A 99 0.66 11.71 -4.65
CA TYR A 99 -0.16 11.75 -3.46
C TYR A 99 0.29 10.65 -2.50
N GLU A 100 0.62 11.02 -1.27
CA GLU A 100 0.92 10.09 -0.22
C GLU A 100 0.32 10.56 1.10
N ARG A 101 -0.67 9.82 1.60
CA ARG A 101 -1.32 10.09 2.89
C ARG A 101 -0.31 10.24 4.05
N PRO A 102 -0.60 11.01 5.11
CA PRO A 102 0.30 11.18 6.25
C PRO A 102 0.69 9.86 6.94
N VAL A 103 1.79 9.91 7.70
CA VAL A 103 2.24 8.83 8.58
C VAL A 103 1.47 8.91 9.91
N GLU A 104 1.09 7.76 10.46
CA GLU A 104 0.52 7.67 11.81
C GLU A 104 1.61 7.22 12.80
N THR A 105 1.65 7.91 13.95
CA THR A 105 2.55 7.56 15.06
C THR A 105 1.76 6.95 16.21
N PHE A 106 2.34 5.93 16.83
CA PHE A 106 1.72 5.15 17.90
C PHE A 106 2.71 5.04 19.05
N GLU A 107 2.22 5.29 20.26
CA GLU A 107 2.96 4.98 21.47
C GLU A 107 3.04 3.46 21.68
N ASN A 108 4.06 3.00 22.41
CA ASN A 108 4.28 1.59 22.71
C ASN A 108 4.44 0.69 21.47
N ALA A 109 4.97 1.24 20.38
CA ALA A 109 5.32 0.53 19.16
C ALA A 109 6.80 0.76 18.80
N TYR A 110 7.42 -0.23 18.16
CA TYR A 110 8.75 -0.10 17.58
C TYR A 110 8.66 0.25 16.10
N TYR A 111 9.55 1.12 15.65
CA TYR A 111 9.69 1.52 14.25
C TYR A 111 11.04 1.07 13.70
N VAL A 112 11.02 0.40 12.55
CA VAL A 112 12.23 -0.15 11.91
C VAL A 112 12.19 0.06 10.40
N ASP A 113 13.34 0.07 9.74
CA ASP A 113 13.41 0.40 8.31
C ASP A 113 13.36 -0.81 7.37
N SER A 114 13.30 -2.03 7.91
CA SER A 114 13.24 -3.25 7.09
C SER A 114 12.55 -4.40 7.79
N PHE A 115 12.01 -5.32 6.99
CA PHE A 115 11.44 -6.58 7.51
C PHE A 115 12.50 -7.47 8.17
N GLU A 116 13.77 -7.39 7.74
CA GLU A 116 14.86 -8.11 8.41
C GLU A 116 15.08 -7.60 9.84
N LYS A 117 15.16 -6.26 10.02
CA LYS A 117 15.27 -5.65 11.36
C LYS A 117 14.03 -5.98 12.19
N ALA A 118 12.84 -5.95 11.58
CA ALA A 118 11.60 -6.32 12.24
C ALA A 118 11.62 -7.76 12.76
N SER A 119 12.05 -8.71 11.93
CA SER A 119 12.14 -10.13 12.31
C SER A 119 13.13 -10.35 13.45
N LYS A 120 14.31 -9.73 13.40
CA LYS A 120 15.33 -9.85 14.46
C LYS A 120 14.82 -9.29 15.79
N LEU A 121 14.20 -8.11 15.75
CA LEU A 121 13.61 -7.50 16.94
C LEU A 121 12.43 -8.31 17.49
N ALA A 122 11.56 -8.83 16.62
CA ALA A 122 10.44 -9.67 17.03
C ALA A 122 10.93 -10.91 17.78
N LEU A 123 11.98 -11.57 17.29
CA LEU A 123 12.58 -12.73 17.95
C LEU A 123 13.23 -12.39 19.29
N SER A 124 13.80 -11.19 19.44
CA SER A 124 14.45 -10.80 20.69
C SER A 124 13.46 -10.46 21.80
N ILE A 125 12.23 -10.06 21.47
CA ILE A 125 11.23 -9.62 22.45
C ILE A 125 10.05 -10.59 22.62
N SER A 126 9.72 -11.38 21.59
CA SER A 126 8.58 -12.32 21.61
C SER A 126 8.92 -13.60 22.36
N LYS A 127 8.03 -13.98 23.29
CA LYS A 127 8.04 -15.28 23.96
C LYS A 127 7.00 -16.25 23.37
N LYS A 128 6.10 -15.77 22.51
CA LYS A 128 5.01 -16.54 21.90
C LYS A 128 5.06 -16.50 20.37
N ASN A 129 3.91 -16.57 19.71
CA ASN A 129 3.83 -16.48 18.25
C ASN A 129 3.98 -15.03 17.78
N ILE A 130 4.44 -14.87 16.55
CA ILE A 130 4.61 -13.57 15.88
C ILE A 130 3.58 -13.48 14.76
N PHE A 131 2.74 -12.45 14.80
CA PHE A 131 1.74 -12.25 13.78
C PHE A 131 2.24 -11.28 12.70
N TYR A 132 2.57 -11.81 11.54
CA TYR A 132 2.96 -11.04 10.38
C TYR A 132 1.74 -10.59 9.56
N MET A 133 1.51 -9.28 9.52
CA MET A 133 0.32 -8.64 8.93
C MET A 133 0.68 -7.71 7.75
N ALA A 134 1.72 -8.03 6.97
CA ALA A 134 2.20 -7.19 5.86
C ALA A 134 2.08 -7.81 4.46
N GLY A 135 1.49 -9.02 4.35
CA GLY A 135 1.14 -9.70 3.10
C GLY A 135 2.28 -10.51 2.47
N ILE A 136 2.01 -11.17 1.34
CA ILE A 136 2.87 -12.22 0.77
C ILE A 136 4.26 -11.74 0.32
N LYS A 137 4.40 -10.48 -0.12
CA LYS A 137 5.60 -9.99 -0.83
C LYS A 137 6.93 -10.23 -0.08
N ASN A 138 6.94 -10.06 1.25
CA ASN A 138 8.14 -10.24 2.07
C ASN A 138 8.08 -11.50 2.93
N LEU A 139 7.07 -12.37 2.72
CA LEU A 139 6.89 -13.56 3.55
C LEU A 139 8.09 -14.49 3.44
N GLU A 140 8.59 -14.74 2.23
CA GLU A 140 9.74 -15.62 2.01
C GLU A 140 11.02 -15.13 2.72
N SER A 141 11.25 -13.82 2.75
CA SER A 141 12.42 -13.25 3.44
C SER A 141 12.28 -13.38 4.96
N ILE A 142 11.06 -13.20 5.49
CA ILE A 142 10.79 -13.28 6.93
C ILE A 142 10.80 -14.73 7.42
N SER A 143 10.28 -15.66 6.62
CA SER A 143 10.21 -17.09 6.96
C SER A 143 11.59 -17.75 7.06
N LYS A 144 12.62 -17.15 6.46
CA LYS A 144 14.03 -17.55 6.63
C LYS A 144 14.64 -17.12 7.96
N LEU A 145 14.01 -16.16 8.65
CA LEU A 145 14.53 -15.57 9.89
C LEU A 145 13.72 -16.02 11.11
N ILE A 146 12.39 -16.11 10.96
CA ILE A 146 11.46 -16.49 12.03
C ILE A 146 11.10 -17.98 11.90
N PRO A 147 11.18 -18.78 12.98
CA PRO A 147 10.74 -20.18 12.95
C PRO A 147 9.28 -20.31 12.49
N LEU A 148 9.03 -21.18 11.50
CA LEU A 148 7.75 -21.26 10.78
C LEU A 148 6.59 -21.64 11.70
N GLU A 149 6.85 -22.44 12.73
CA GLU A 149 5.88 -22.87 13.72
C GLU A 149 5.35 -21.72 14.58
N ARG A 150 6.13 -20.64 14.74
CA ARG A 150 5.76 -19.42 15.48
C ARG A 150 5.28 -18.28 14.58
N LEU A 151 5.36 -18.44 13.26
CA LEU A 151 5.04 -17.38 12.30
C LEU A 151 3.60 -17.52 11.80
N ILE A 152 2.70 -16.68 12.33
CA ILE A 152 1.32 -16.57 11.85
C ILE A 152 1.26 -15.46 10.80
N VAL A 153 0.60 -15.70 9.68
CA VAL A 153 0.64 -14.78 8.54
C VAL A 153 -0.75 -14.38 8.10
N ARG A 154 -0.95 -13.07 7.86
CA ARG A 154 -2.16 -12.58 7.19
C ARG A 154 -1.85 -12.22 5.74
N ILE A 155 -2.54 -12.87 4.82
CA ILE A 155 -2.38 -12.69 3.37
C ILE A 155 -3.74 -12.49 2.70
N LEU A 156 -3.73 -12.02 1.46
CA LEU A 156 -4.94 -12.00 0.63
C LEU A 156 -5.28 -13.44 0.20
N PRO A 157 -6.57 -13.79 0.02
CA PRO A 157 -6.98 -15.12 -0.43
C PRO A 157 -6.32 -15.59 -1.73
N VAL A 158 -6.08 -14.65 -2.66
CA VAL A 158 -5.39 -14.94 -3.93
C VAL A 158 -3.95 -15.41 -3.77
N SER A 159 -3.33 -15.22 -2.60
CA SER A 159 -1.94 -15.60 -2.33
C SER A 159 -1.79 -16.91 -1.55
N ILE A 160 -2.88 -17.65 -1.32
CA ILE A 160 -2.87 -18.88 -0.50
C ILE A 160 -1.90 -19.92 -1.07
N ILE A 161 -1.95 -20.18 -2.38
CA ILE A 161 -1.10 -21.20 -3.03
C ILE A 161 0.38 -20.90 -2.82
N ASP A 162 0.78 -19.63 -2.91
CA ASP A 162 2.18 -19.24 -2.69
C ASP A 162 2.56 -19.28 -1.22
N ALA A 163 1.67 -18.90 -0.30
CA ALA A 163 1.93 -19.00 1.13
C ALA A 163 2.07 -20.45 1.61
N LEU A 164 1.29 -21.39 1.06
CA LEU A 164 1.38 -22.82 1.39
C LEU A 164 2.73 -23.45 1.02
N LYS A 165 3.49 -22.85 0.10
CA LYS A 165 4.86 -23.27 -0.22
C LYS A 165 5.88 -22.83 0.85
N ILE A 166 5.50 -21.91 1.74
CA ILE A 166 6.43 -21.21 2.65
C ILE A 166 6.10 -21.51 4.12
N VAL A 167 4.82 -21.48 4.51
CA VAL A 167 4.37 -21.67 5.90
C VAL A 167 3.31 -22.76 6.01
N PRO A 168 3.18 -23.44 7.16
CA PRO A 168 2.13 -24.42 7.39
C PRO A 168 0.74 -23.81 7.21
N SER A 169 -0.20 -24.57 6.64
CA SER A 169 -1.58 -24.13 6.39
C SER A 169 -2.27 -23.57 7.64
N LYS A 170 -2.07 -24.21 8.79
CA LYS A 170 -2.62 -23.78 10.10
C LYS A 170 -2.17 -22.38 10.55
N ASN A 171 -1.09 -21.86 9.99
CA ASN A 171 -0.52 -20.55 10.33
C ASN A 171 -0.95 -19.45 9.35
N ILE A 172 -1.86 -19.75 8.41
CA ILE A 172 -2.32 -18.81 7.39
C ILE A 172 -3.71 -18.26 7.76
N VAL A 173 -3.80 -16.94 7.83
CA VAL A 173 -5.05 -16.17 7.93
C VAL A 173 -5.30 -15.48 6.58
N ALA A 174 -6.15 -16.06 5.74
CA ALA A 174 -6.45 -15.53 4.42
C ALA A 174 -7.69 -14.63 4.45
N MET A 175 -7.50 -13.31 4.37
CA MET A 175 -8.60 -12.34 4.49
C MET A 175 -8.35 -11.10 3.62
N GLN A 176 -9.42 -10.50 3.08
CA GLN A 176 -9.35 -9.28 2.27
C GLN A 176 -10.15 -8.14 2.90
N GLY A 177 -9.53 -6.96 3.00
CA GLY A 177 -10.16 -5.74 3.52
C GLY A 177 -9.39 -5.08 4.66
N VAL A 178 -9.99 -4.02 5.20
CA VAL A 178 -9.61 -3.40 6.47
C VAL A 178 -10.51 -3.99 7.55
N PHE A 179 -9.91 -4.39 8.67
CA PHE A 179 -10.62 -5.11 9.73
C PHE A 179 -10.65 -4.27 10.99
N SER A 180 -11.72 -4.42 11.77
CA SER A 180 -11.92 -3.69 13.02
C SER A 180 -10.81 -4.00 14.04
N LYS A 181 -10.64 -3.08 14.99
CA LYS A 181 -9.73 -3.25 16.12
C LYS A 181 -10.04 -4.55 16.87
N GLU A 182 -11.31 -4.86 17.07
CA GLU A 182 -11.81 -6.02 17.80
C GLU A 182 -11.45 -7.33 17.08
N LEU A 183 -11.55 -7.36 15.75
CA LEU A 183 -11.15 -8.54 14.99
C LEU A 183 -9.64 -8.76 15.05
N ASN A 184 -8.83 -7.70 14.91
CA ASN A 184 -7.38 -7.83 15.07
C ASN A 184 -7.01 -8.29 16.48
N TYR A 185 -7.66 -7.75 17.53
CA TYR A 185 -7.49 -8.20 18.91
C TYR A 185 -7.76 -9.69 19.08
N ASN A 186 -8.94 -10.16 18.63
CA ASN A 186 -9.33 -11.56 18.77
C ASN A 186 -8.36 -12.48 18.04
N LEU A 187 -8.01 -12.16 16.78
CA LEU A 187 -7.03 -12.96 16.03
C LEU A 187 -5.67 -13.04 16.75
N ILE A 188 -5.17 -11.93 17.30
CA ILE A 188 -3.91 -11.92 18.05
C ILE A 188 -3.98 -12.82 19.29
N LYS A 189 -5.11 -12.80 20.02
CA LYS A 189 -5.33 -13.63 21.21
C LYS A 189 -5.49 -15.11 20.85
N ASP A 190 -6.31 -15.42 19.86
CA ASP A 190 -6.64 -16.79 19.46
C ASP A 190 -5.41 -17.52 18.88
N TYR A 191 -4.59 -16.80 18.12
CA TYR A 191 -3.30 -17.33 17.64
C TYR A 191 -2.17 -17.25 18.67
N ASN A 192 -2.46 -16.80 19.89
CA ASN A 192 -1.51 -16.65 21.00
C ASN A 192 -0.25 -15.86 20.61
N CYS A 193 -0.43 -14.71 19.96
CA CYS A 193 0.66 -13.83 19.56
C CYS A 193 0.93 -12.75 20.60
N ASP A 194 2.20 -12.40 20.82
CA ASP A 194 2.63 -11.28 21.69
C ASP A 194 3.43 -10.20 20.94
N VAL A 195 3.67 -10.39 19.65
CA VAL A 195 4.26 -9.39 18.76
C VAL A 195 3.51 -9.42 17.42
N ILE A 196 3.28 -8.23 16.85
CA ILE A 196 2.87 -8.11 15.46
C ILE A 196 3.98 -7.47 14.62
N ILE A 197 4.19 -7.96 13.40
CA ILE A 197 5.00 -7.28 12.39
C ILE A 197 4.05 -6.75 11.32
N THR A 198 4.04 -5.44 11.13
CA THR A 198 3.27 -4.81 10.07
C THR A 198 4.09 -3.76 9.34
N LYS A 199 3.48 -3.13 8.33
CA LYS A 199 4.07 -2.02 7.59
C LYS A 199 3.19 -0.81 7.77
N ASP A 200 3.76 0.40 7.73
CA ASP A 200 2.97 1.62 7.70
C ASP A 200 2.22 1.72 6.37
N SER A 201 1.07 1.07 6.34
CA SER A 201 0.12 1.15 5.24
C SER A 201 -0.72 2.42 5.32
N GLY A 202 -0.52 3.34 6.26
CA GLY A 202 -1.38 4.52 6.49
C GLY A 202 -2.86 4.19 6.78
N LYS A 203 -3.65 5.24 7.04
CA LYS A 203 -5.04 5.13 7.54
C LYS A 203 -5.93 4.18 6.76
N THR A 204 -6.05 4.35 5.45
CA THR A 204 -6.93 3.50 4.63
C THR A 204 -6.42 2.07 4.45
N GLY A 205 -5.19 1.78 4.87
CA GLY A 205 -4.64 0.42 4.95
C GLY A 205 -4.91 -0.28 6.29
N GLY A 206 -5.65 0.36 7.19
CA GLY A 206 -6.07 -0.19 8.48
C GLY A 206 -4.96 -0.28 9.51
N ILE A 207 -3.96 0.62 9.46
CA ILE A 207 -2.83 0.56 10.39
C ILE A 207 -3.28 0.83 11.83
N TYR A 208 -4.19 1.80 12.01
CA TYR A 208 -4.77 2.14 13.29
C TYR A 208 -5.45 0.94 13.97
N GLU A 209 -6.30 0.21 13.23
CA GLU A 209 -7.03 -0.94 13.76
C GLU A 209 -6.10 -2.11 14.09
N LYS A 210 -5.07 -2.36 13.28
CA LYS A 210 -4.05 -3.39 13.55
C LYS A 210 -3.28 -3.07 14.83
N VAL A 211 -2.75 -1.86 14.94
CA VAL A 211 -1.91 -1.44 16.07
C VAL A 211 -2.75 -1.36 17.35
N SER A 212 -3.92 -0.72 17.29
CA SER A 212 -4.82 -0.63 18.44
C SER A 212 -5.28 -2.01 18.92
N GLY A 213 -5.57 -2.94 17.99
CA GLY A 213 -5.95 -4.31 18.34
C GLY A 213 -4.80 -5.07 19.00
N ALA A 214 -3.56 -4.88 18.54
CA ALA A 214 -2.37 -5.47 19.14
C ALA A 214 -2.12 -4.95 20.55
N LEU A 215 -2.13 -3.63 20.73
CA LEU A 215 -1.94 -3.00 22.04
C LEU A 215 -3.02 -3.47 23.03
N LEU A 216 -4.28 -3.54 22.60
CA LEU A 216 -5.38 -4.06 23.42
C LEU A 216 -5.17 -5.54 23.80
N ALA A 217 -4.55 -6.34 22.92
CA ALA A 217 -4.24 -7.74 23.17
C ALA A 217 -3.02 -7.95 24.08
N GLY A 218 -2.29 -6.87 24.42
CA GLY A 218 -1.00 -6.93 25.12
C GLY A 218 0.16 -7.35 24.22
N ALA A 219 -0.02 -7.28 22.89
CA ALA A 219 1.03 -7.56 21.91
C ALA A 219 1.78 -6.28 21.51
N ILE A 220 3.08 -6.41 21.26
CA ILE A 220 3.94 -5.28 20.87
C ILE A 220 3.92 -5.12 19.35
N PRO A 221 3.53 -3.94 18.82
CA PRO A 221 3.62 -3.65 17.40
C PRO A 221 5.04 -3.32 16.97
N ILE A 222 5.51 -3.98 15.91
CA ILE A 222 6.72 -3.61 15.15
C ILE A 222 6.27 -3.16 13.76
N ILE A 223 6.51 -1.89 13.46
CA ILE A 223 6.04 -1.21 12.26
C ILE A 223 7.25 -0.95 11.36
N VAL A 224 7.23 -1.52 10.16
CA VAL A 224 8.20 -1.20 9.12
C VAL A 224 7.84 0.15 8.50
N ASN A 225 8.78 1.09 8.57
CA ASN A 225 8.71 2.42 7.99
C ASN A 225 8.52 2.36 6.48
N ARG A 226 7.86 3.38 5.92
CA ARG A 226 7.77 3.54 4.47
C ARG A 226 9.17 3.73 3.88
N PRO A 227 9.45 3.15 2.70
CA PRO A 227 10.65 3.49 1.95
C PRO A 227 10.76 4.99 1.71
N LYS A 228 11.95 5.55 1.86
CA LYS A 228 12.21 6.96 1.56
C LYS A 228 12.46 7.10 0.05
N ILE A 229 11.61 7.87 -0.62
CA ILE A 229 11.73 8.17 -2.06
C ILE A 229 11.73 9.70 -2.21
N ASP A 230 12.63 10.20 -3.03
CA ASP A 230 12.69 11.62 -3.37
C ASP A 230 11.67 11.94 -4.47
N TYR A 231 10.54 12.49 -4.06
CA TYR A 231 9.43 12.82 -4.96
C TYR A 231 9.54 14.27 -5.44
N PRO A 232 9.46 14.54 -6.76
CA PRO A 232 9.56 15.90 -7.30
C PRO A 232 8.51 16.88 -6.73
N LEU A 233 7.29 16.37 -6.53
CA LEU A 233 6.19 17.10 -5.92
C LEU A 233 5.29 16.10 -5.18
N LYS A 234 5.06 16.34 -3.88
CA LYS A 234 4.27 15.46 -3.01
C LYS A 234 3.19 16.25 -2.28
N PHE A 235 1.98 15.69 -2.25
CA PHE A 235 0.86 16.16 -1.43
C PHE A 235 0.41 15.07 -0.47
N GLU A 236 0.06 15.46 0.75
CA GLU A 236 -0.48 14.56 1.76
C GLU A 236 -1.98 14.75 1.99
N LYS A 237 -2.51 15.90 1.56
CA LYS A 237 -3.94 16.24 1.61
C LYS A 237 -4.49 16.34 0.19
N VAL A 238 -5.68 15.79 -0.01
CA VAL A 238 -6.34 15.80 -1.33
C VAL A 238 -6.71 17.24 -1.69
N GLU A 239 -7.09 18.04 -0.72
CA GLU A 239 -7.50 19.43 -0.88
C GLU A 239 -6.34 20.29 -1.44
N ASP A 240 -5.13 20.10 -0.93
CA ASP A 240 -3.92 20.81 -1.40
C ASP A 240 -3.57 20.41 -2.84
N LEU A 241 -3.67 19.11 -3.15
CA LEU A 241 -3.48 18.56 -4.49
C LEU A 241 -4.49 19.16 -5.48
N ILE A 242 -5.78 19.21 -5.12
CA ILE A 242 -6.83 19.78 -5.97
C ILE A 242 -6.58 21.28 -6.20
N ASN A 243 -6.20 22.02 -5.16
CA ASN A 243 -5.88 23.45 -5.29
C ASN A 243 -4.65 23.69 -6.17
N TYR A 244 -3.66 22.79 -6.14
CA TYR A 244 -2.53 22.84 -7.06
C TYR A 244 -2.97 22.61 -8.52
N LEU A 245 -3.83 21.62 -8.76
CA LEU A 245 -4.33 21.30 -10.11
C LEU A 245 -5.14 22.45 -10.73
N LYS A 246 -5.78 23.30 -9.93
CA LYS A 246 -6.49 24.51 -10.41
C LYS A 246 -5.59 25.50 -11.14
N LYS A 247 -4.26 25.45 -10.95
CA LYS A 247 -3.30 26.30 -11.67
C LYS A 247 -3.11 25.91 -13.14
N PHE A 248 -3.55 24.70 -13.52
CA PHE A 248 -3.44 24.15 -14.88
C PHE A 248 -4.74 24.23 -15.67
N ASN A 249 -5.76 24.88 -15.10
CA ASN A 249 -7.11 24.95 -15.64
C ASN A 249 -7.44 26.35 -16.15
#